data_AF-H2C5Z7-F1
#
_entry.id   AF-H2C5Z7-F1
#
_cell.length_a   1.000
_cell.length_b   1.000
_cell.length_c   1.000
_cell.angle_alpha   90.00
_cell.angle_beta   90.00
_cell.angle_gamma   90.00
#
_symmetry.space_group_name_H-M   'P 1'
#
loop_
_entity.id
_entity.type
_entity.pdbx_description
1 polymer ?
#
loop_
_entity_poly.entity_id
_entity_poly.type
_entity_poly.pdbx_seq_one_letter_code
_entity_poly.pdbx_strand_id
1 'polypeptide(L)'
;MCTVCCESKVVCLTTDIPKVDNPEVELEIDRQGEELLIRNIVLDEPENPLYLEYYADATFVEGISQEAKIVIYFVDRNGEVLRTLNVQLSREVLRLLRREVGLGG
;
A
#
# COMPACT_ATOMS: atom_id res chain seq x y z
N MET A 1 8.82 -6.35 6.26
CA MET A 1 8.97 -6.54 4.79
C MET A 1 7.58 -6.63 4.19
N CYS A 2 7.25 -5.76 3.24
CA CYS A 2 5.96 -5.76 2.57
C CYS A 2 6.10 -6.23 1.12
N THR A 3 5.10 -6.95 0.62
CA THR A 3 5.07 -7.42 -0.77
C THR A 3 3.64 -7.40 -1.30
N VAL A 4 3.49 -7.17 -2.59
CA VAL A 4 2.20 -7.31 -3.27
C VAL A 4 1.85 -8.80 -3.38
N CYS A 5 0.59 -9.15 -3.08
CA CYS A 5 0.00 -10.44 -3.40
C CYS A 5 -1.29 -10.26 -4.17
N CYS A 6 -1.62 -11.27 -4.97
CA CYS A 6 -3.02 -11.56 -5.29
C CYS A 6 -3.71 -10.37 -5.98
N GLU A 7 -2.97 -9.68 -6.85
CA GLU A 7 -3.40 -8.57 -7.74
C GLU A 7 -3.85 -7.25 -7.07
N SER A 8 -4.30 -7.21 -5.81
CA SER A 8 -4.75 -5.94 -5.18
C SER A 8 -4.39 -5.79 -3.70
N LYS A 9 -3.62 -6.73 -3.14
CA LYS A 9 -3.33 -6.81 -1.70
C LYS A 9 -1.85 -6.64 -1.43
N VAL A 10 -1.55 -6.13 -0.24
CA VAL A 10 -0.18 -6.05 0.29
C VAL A 10 -0.12 -6.89 1.56
N VAL A 11 0.95 -7.66 1.71
CA VAL A 11 1.22 -8.44 2.92
C VAL A 11 2.52 -7.95 3.52
N CYS A 12 2.46 -7.48 4.77
CA CYS A 12 3.58 -7.02 5.54
C CYS A 12 3.89 -8.02 6.65
N LEU A 13 5.03 -8.71 6.53
CA LEU A 13 5.57 -9.54 7.60
C LEU A 13 6.23 -8.64 8.64
N THR A 14 5.52 -8.33 9.71
CA THR A 14 5.94 -7.46 10.81
C THR A 14 4.98 -7.57 12.00
N THR A 15 5.49 -7.34 13.20
CA THR A 15 4.68 -7.14 14.42
C THR A 15 4.49 -5.67 14.75
N ASP A 16 5.18 -4.78 14.03
CA ASP A 16 4.98 -3.33 14.09
C ASP A 16 3.75 -2.99 13.24
N ILE A 17 2.66 -2.63 13.90
CA ILE A 17 1.33 -2.49 13.32
C ILE A 17 0.71 -1.16 13.76
N PRO A 18 -0.24 -0.61 12.99
CA PRO A 18 -0.95 0.59 13.41
C PRO A 18 -1.58 0.37 14.78
N LYS A 19 -1.53 1.35 15.67
CA LYS A 19 -2.07 1.31 17.03
C LYS A 19 -3.55 1.71 17.08
N VAL A 20 -4.02 2.46 16.09
CA VAL A 20 -5.43 2.89 15.95
C VAL A 20 -6.08 2.24 14.73
N ASP A 21 -7.42 2.20 14.70
CA ASP A 21 -8.16 1.45 13.67
C ASP A 21 -8.20 2.15 12.31
N ASN A 22 -8.21 3.48 12.28
CA ASN A 22 -8.27 4.29 11.06
C ASN A 22 -7.21 5.39 11.12
N PRO A 23 -5.92 5.04 11.02
CA PRO A 23 -4.85 6.02 11.04
C PRO A 23 -4.89 6.88 9.77
N GLU A 24 -4.38 8.10 9.87
CA GLU A 24 -4.05 8.88 8.67
C GLU A 24 -2.89 8.21 7.94
N VAL A 25 -2.97 8.17 6.61
CA VAL A 25 -1.96 7.53 5.77
C VAL A 25 -1.60 8.47 4.62
N GLU A 26 -0.33 8.81 4.54
CA GLU A 26 0.23 9.51 3.39
C GLU A 26 0.83 8.50 2.40
N LEU A 27 0.79 8.85 1.11
CA LEU A 27 1.28 8.01 0.03
C LEU A 27 2.39 8.73 -0.73
N GLU A 28 3.56 8.11 -0.79
CA GLU A 28 4.66 8.52 -1.66
C GLU A 28 4.86 7.47 -2.77
N ILE A 29 5.13 7.94 -3.99
CA ILE A 29 5.25 7.11 -5.19
C ILE A 29 6.51 7.51 -5.95
N ASP A 30 7.41 6.55 -6.14
CA ASP A 30 8.65 6.72 -6.91
C ASP A 30 8.68 5.72 -8.07
N ARG A 31 8.91 6.20 -9.30
CA ARG A 31 9.04 5.31 -10.47
C ARG A 31 10.43 4.69 -10.53
N GLN A 32 10.50 3.36 -10.57
CA GLN A 32 11.74 2.58 -10.65
C GLN A 32 11.67 1.66 -11.88
N GLY A 33 11.92 2.24 -13.07
CA GLY A 33 11.81 1.51 -14.33
C GLY A 33 10.36 1.20 -14.72
N GLU A 34 10.03 -0.09 -14.76
CA GLU A 34 8.68 -0.60 -15.08
C GLU A 34 7.78 -0.76 -13.84
N GLU A 35 8.36 -0.67 -12.65
CA GLU A 35 7.66 -0.78 -11.38
C GLU A 35 7.56 0.58 -10.66
N LEU A 36 6.61 0.67 -9.73
CA LEU A 36 6.51 1.75 -8.77
C LEU A 36 7.00 1.27 -7.41
N LEU A 37 7.86 2.03 -6.77
CA LEU A 37 8.05 1.95 -5.33
C LEU A 37 6.95 2.79 -4.68
N ILE A 38 6.03 2.12 -3.99
CA ILE A 38 4.96 2.76 -3.23
C ILE A 38 5.30 2.71 -1.75
N ARG A 39 5.18 3.86 -1.07
CA ARG A 39 5.41 3.99 0.37
C ARG A 39 4.16 4.54 1.03
N ASN A 40 3.54 3.75 1.91
CA ASN A 40 2.45 4.21 2.76
C ASN A 40 3.04 4.59 4.12
N ILE A 41 2.86 5.84 4.51
CA ILE A 41 3.35 6.40 5.77
C ILE A 41 2.17 6.50 6.71
N VAL A 42 2.11 5.63 7.71
CA VAL A 42 1.04 5.59 8.69
C VAL A 42 1.38 6.55 9.83
N LEU A 43 0.50 7.53 10.06
CA LEU A 43 0.71 8.66 10.98
C LEU A 43 -0.07 8.51 12.29
N ASP A 44 -0.12 7.30 12.84
CA ASP A 44 -0.76 7.05 14.13
C ASP A 44 0.10 7.45 15.34
N GLU A 45 1.42 7.47 15.15
CA GLU A 45 2.40 7.99 16.11
C GLU A 45 3.24 9.10 15.47
N PRO A 46 2.97 10.38 15.77
CA PRO A 46 3.65 11.51 15.13
C PRO A 46 5.18 11.50 15.26
N GLU A 47 5.72 10.94 16.35
CA GLU A 47 7.15 10.87 16.61
C GLU A 47 7.82 9.63 16.00
N ASN A 48 7.03 8.64 15.57
CA ASN A 48 7.52 7.39 15.00
C ASN A 48 6.53 6.81 13.97
N PRO A 49 6.41 7.44 12.78
CA PRO A 49 5.53 6.93 11.73
C PRO A 49 5.94 5.53 11.27
N LEU A 50 4.96 4.72 10.92
CA LEU A 50 5.20 3.40 10.35
C LEU A 50 5.28 3.49 8.82
N TYR A 51 6.43 3.12 8.27
CA TYR A 51 6.69 3.14 6.83
C TYR A 51 6.49 1.76 6.21
N LEU A 52 5.59 1.66 5.22
CA LEU A 52 5.26 0.43 4.51
C LEU A 52 5.63 0.59 3.04
N GLU A 53 6.76 -0.01 2.66
CA GLU A 53 7.32 0.10 1.31
C GLU A 53 7.19 -1.21 0.54
N TYR A 54 6.74 -1.13 -0.71
CA TYR A 54 6.64 -2.28 -1.61
C TYR A 54 6.69 -1.85 -3.07
N TYR A 55 7.15 -2.77 -3.93
CA TYR A 55 7.09 -2.60 -5.37
C TYR A 55 5.72 -3.01 -5.90
N ALA A 56 5.23 -2.26 -6.88
CA ALA A 56 3.95 -2.46 -7.52
C ALA A 56 4.10 -2.36 -9.04
N ASP A 57 3.44 -3.27 -9.75
CA ASP A 57 3.40 -3.31 -11.20
C ASP A 57 2.04 -2.81 -11.74
N ALA A 58 1.87 -2.88 -13.07
CA ALA A 58 0.64 -2.46 -13.73
C ALA A 58 -0.57 -3.31 -13.29
N THR A 59 -0.38 -4.62 -13.06
CA THR A 59 -1.43 -5.53 -12.61
C THR A 59 -1.95 -5.12 -11.23
N PHE A 60 -1.05 -4.82 -10.30
CA PHE A 60 -1.43 -4.31 -8.99
C PHE A 60 -2.20 -3.00 -9.07
N VAL A 61 -1.69 -2.05 -9.86
CA VAL A 61 -2.33 -0.73 -10.04
C VAL A 61 -3.72 -0.88 -10.66
N GLU A 62 -3.91 -1.83 -11.57
CA GLU A 62 -5.23 -2.14 -12.13
C GLU A 62 -6.19 -2.70 -11.06
N GLY A 63 -5.73 -3.63 -10.23
CA GLY A 63 -6.52 -4.22 -9.14
C GLY A 63 -7.01 -3.16 -8.14
N ILE A 64 -6.10 -2.35 -7.61
CA ILE A 64 -6.46 -1.28 -6.65
C ILE A 64 -7.30 -0.17 -7.30
N SER A 65 -7.25 0.00 -8.62
CA SER A 65 -8.09 0.96 -9.34
C SER A 65 -9.56 0.54 -9.36
N GLN A 66 -9.85 -0.76 -9.36
CA GLN A 66 -11.22 -1.27 -9.33
C GLN A 66 -11.84 -1.15 -7.93
N GLU A 67 -11.04 -1.41 -6.88
CA GLU A 67 -11.49 -1.34 -5.48
C GLU A 67 -11.40 0.08 -4.87
N ALA A 68 -10.67 1.00 -5.53
CA ALA A 68 -10.34 2.35 -5.05
C ALA A 68 -9.67 2.37 -3.66
N LYS A 69 -8.95 1.31 -3.31
CA LYS A 69 -8.24 1.17 -2.04
C LYS A 69 -7.06 0.21 -2.15
N ILE A 70 -6.14 0.31 -1.21
CA ILE A 70 -5.09 -0.68 -0.96
C ILE A 70 -5.44 -1.41 0.33
N VAL A 71 -5.48 -2.74 0.28
CA VAL A 71 -5.68 -3.57 1.47
C VAL A 71 -4.34 -4.13 1.92
N ILE A 72 -3.92 -3.76 3.13
CA ILE A 72 -2.65 -4.18 3.72
C ILE A 72 -2.93 -5.13 4.88
N TYR A 73 -2.38 -6.34 4.81
CA TYR A 73 -2.41 -7.32 5.89
C TYR A 73 -1.08 -7.32 6.63
N PHE A 74 -1.14 -7.09 7.94
CA PHE A 74 -0.02 -7.29 8.83
C PHE A 74 -0.06 -8.72 9.35
N VAL A 75 0.99 -9.48 9.09
CA VAL A 75 1.07 -10.89 9.47
C VAL A 75 2.30 -11.15 10.33
N ASP A 76 2.16 -12.09 11.26
CA ASP A 76 3.27 -12.60 12.04
C ASP A 76 4.09 -13.66 11.27
N ARG A 77 5.12 -14.23 11.92
CA ARG A 77 5.97 -15.26 11.31
C ARG A 77 5.28 -16.60 11.06
N ASN A 78 4.12 -16.82 11.69
CA ASN A 78 3.30 -18.01 11.49
C ASN A 78 2.25 -17.80 10.37
N GLY A 79 2.15 -16.59 9.82
CA GLY A 79 1.16 -16.20 8.83
C GLY A 79 -0.19 -15.81 9.43
N GLU A 80 -0.27 -15.63 10.75
CA GLU A 80 -1.49 -15.14 11.40
C GLU A 80 -1.66 -13.64 11.13
N VAL A 81 -2.86 -13.24 10.73
CA VAL A 81 -3.20 -11.84 10.49
C VAL A 81 -3.36 -11.13 11.82
N LEU A 82 -2.45 -10.21 12.11
CA LEU A 82 -2.46 -9.38 13.32
C LEU A 82 -3.38 -8.17 13.15
N ARG A 83 -3.39 -7.57 11.96
CA ARG A 83 -4.18 -6.36 11.65
C ARG A 83 -4.41 -6.23 10.15
N THR A 84 -5.48 -5.52 9.78
CA THR A 84 -5.76 -5.13 8.40
C THR A 84 -5.93 -3.62 8.32
N LEU A 85 -5.24 -2.98 7.38
CA LEU A 85 -5.35 -1.56 7.08
C LEU A 85 -5.94 -1.38 5.68
N ASN A 86 -6.95 -0.53 5.56
CA ASN A 86 -7.53 -0.16 4.27
C ASN A 86 -7.17 1.29 3.96
N VAL A 87 -6.30 1.50 2.98
CA VAL A 87 -5.90 2.83 2.52
C VAL A 87 -6.80 3.24 1.37
N GLN A 88 -7.68 4.22 1.59
CA GLN A 88 -8.57 4.72 0.54
C GLN A 88 -7.79 5.58 -0.45
N LEU A 89 -8.01 5.36 -1.75
CA LEU A 89 -7.32 6.11 -2.80
C LEU A 89 -8.25 7.13 -3.42
N SER A 90 -7.79 8.38 -3.50
CA SER A 90 -8.50 9.40 -4.24
C SER A 90 -8.44 9.13 -5.75
N ARG A 91 -9.38 9.69 -6.50
CA ARG A 91 -9.37 9.60 -7.97
C ARG A 91 -8.10 10.20 -8.58
N GLU A 92 -7.55 11.23 -7.96
CA GLU A 92 -6.32 11.89 -8.41
C GLU A 92 -5.11 10.97 -8.24
N VAL A 93 -5.02 10.31 -7.09
CA VAL A 93 -3.98 9.31 -6.79
C VAL A 93 -4.08 8.12 -7.74
N LEU A 94 -5.28 7.59 -7.97
CA LEU A 94 -5.49 6.50 -8.92
C LEU A 94 -5.07 6.90 -10.34
N ARG A 95 -5.41 8.11 -10.78
CA ARG A 95 -4.99 8.63 -12.08
C ARG A 95 -3.47 8.75 -12.18
N LEU A 96 -2.81 9.23 -11.12
CA LEU A 96 -1.36 9.31 -11.04
C LEU A 96 -0.72 7.92 -11.18
N LEU A 97 -1.12 6.97 -10.33
CA LEU A 97 -0.60 5.60 -10.33
C LEU A 97 -0.74 4.96 -11.71
N ARG A 98 -1.94 5.00 -12.30
CA ARG A 98 -2.21 4.46 -13.64
C ARG A 98 -1.32 5.09 -14.71
N ARG A 99 -1.08 6.40 -14.65
CA ARG A 99 -0.20 7.08 -15.59
C ARG A 99 1.24 6.60 -15.46
N GLU A 100 1.75 6.45 -14.24
CA GLU A 100 3.14 6.07 -14.01
C GLU A 100 3.46 4.64 -14.49
N VAL A 101 2.49 3.71 -14.43
CA VAL A 101 2.61 2.36 -15.00
C VAL A 101 2.13 2.23 -16.45
N GLY A 102 1.80 3.33 -17.13
CA GLY A 102 1.41 3.31 -18.55
C GLY A 102 -0.02 2.82 -18.85
N LEU A 103 -0.90 2.75 -17.84
CA LEU A 103 -2.34 2.44 -17.97
C LEU A 103 -3.23 3.67 -18.21
N GLY A 104 -2.63 4.85 -18.30
CA GLY A 104 -3.30 6.12 -18.56
C GLY A 104 -3.51 6.37 -20.06
N GLY A 105 -4.55 5.75 -20.62
CA GLY A 105 -5.16 6.15 -21.90
C GLY A 105 -6.22 7.23 -21.71
#